data_AF-A0A3R6IDN0-F1
#
_entry.id   AF-A0A3R6IDN0-F1
#
_cell.length_a   1.000
_cell.length_b   1.000
_cell.length_c   1.000
_cell.angle_alpha   90.00
_cell.angle_beta   90.00
_cell.angle_gamma   90.00
#
_symmetry.space_group_name_H-M   'P 1'
#
loop_
_entity.id
_entity.type
_entity.pdbx_description
1 polymer ?
#
loop_
_entity_poly.entity_id
_entity_poly.type
_entity_poly.pdbx_seq_one_letter_code
_entity_poly.pdbx_strand_id
1 'polypeptide(L)'
;MKTKNLKYNITISTAPTMPKLGKGTECVQLLLSQVSKDMHEPLVPMLFPILGAQVSEAKFQYPDLSWKELCGMMANLVADSGCNKGQLSNIVEAICHNFREHDEKELDKLVEWQRQMKTKSANKEKPARPDVSFWFPPSDVTNAAFIQNAMGCEKLGERTQYLNLPEVEMADRMCGGHKQISQMLRNIYDRQRAGALRATADGITGNPVLRANLTLSSTPFAARKFYKNELFNGTFGRMVFSYKARQARVGKIPRQGEYDAGFFEKLDEYLVKLSICKGRFIIKPLNSLTDRLAADMATLADLTDDDVLWDISKRSIVSAWKAGCLLWVLNDQTWTKAMGELVEWLVYHDIWSKMQLFADLLIQDADSVSEAQRRGPKNLLDDLPNPFNEAQLESLRLQLGKSKDGTKGQIRKWVFRKFITFSAETGLYTKTEEYLTGSGTSDGIARNGGKSGGSLMTGGRKKKEAAGQKEAAGQKEAAGQKEAAGQKEAAGQKEATGDGQKEMAADAKKKKGKQK
;
A
#
# COMPACT_ATOMS: atom_id res chain seq x y z
N MET A 1 23.12 22.51 -12.19
CA MET A 1 22.37 21.43 -11.51
C MET A 1 22.25 20.29 -12.52
N LYS A 2 22.81 19.11 -12.25
CA LYS A 2 22.70 17.96 -13.16
C LYS A 2 21.29 17.38 -13.04
N THR A 3 20.44 17.61 -14.04
CA THR A 3 19.14 16.93 -14.18
C THR A 3 19.44 15.46 -14.46
N LYS A 4 19.23 14.61 -13.43
CA LYS A 4 19.53 13.17 -13.49
C LYS A 4 18.30 12.42 -13.99
N ASN A 5 18.53 11.46 -14.88
CA ASN A 5 17.55 10.48 -15.33
C ASN A 5 16.88 9.79 -14.14
N LEU A 6 15.59 9.51 -14.27
CA LEU A 6 14.85 8.68 -13.31
C LEU A 6 15.42 7.25 -13.35
N LYS A 7 15.81 6.72 -12.19
CA LYS A 7 16.46 5.40 -12.07
C LYS A 7 15.54 4.22 -12.42
N TYR A 8 14.23 4.37 -12.20
CA TYR A 8 13.25 3.32 -12.44
C TYR A 8 12.14 3.79 -13.38
N ASN A 9 11.75 2.92 -14.32
CA ASN A 9 10.63 3.16 -15.21
C ASN A 9 9.35 2.56 -14.62
N ILE A 10 8.41 3.41 -14.22
CA ILE A 10 7.13 3.00 -13.61
C ILE A 10 6.04 2.65 -14.64
N THR A 11 6.34 2.81 -15.93
CA THR A 11 5.35 2.72 -17.03
C THR A 11 5.33 1.35 -17.70
N ILE A 12 6.39 0.56 -17.48
CA ILE A 12 6.53 -0.79 -18.02
C ILE A 12 5.86 -1.82 -17.11
N SER A 13 5.44 -2.95 -17.69
CA SER A 13 4.78 -4.04 -16.96
C SER A 13 5.71 -4.83 -16.05
N THR A 14 7.01 -4.57 -16.10
CA THR A 14 8.02 -5.25 -15.29
C THR A 14 8.24 -4.46 -14.01
N ALA A 15 8.22 -5.15 -12.87
CA ALA A 15 8.47 -4.53 -11.57
C ALA A 15 9.88 -3.90 -11.53
N PRO A 16 10.05 -2.74 -10.86
CA PRO A 16 11.38 -2.21 -10.56
C PRO A 16 12.18 -3.26 -9.79
N THR A 17 13.35 -3.64 -10.31
CA THR A 17 14.20 -4.64 -9.65
C THR A 17 14.69 -4.13 -8.30
N MET A 18 14.54 -4.94 -7.27
CA MET A 18 14.99 -4.61 -5.92
C MET A 18 16.53 -4.43 -5.91
N PRO A 19 17.05 -3.36 -5.25
CA PRO A 19 18.48 -3.17 -5.11
C PRO A 19 19.11 -4.31 -4.28
N LYS A 20 20.41 -4.52 -4.46
CA LYS A 20 21.14 -5.50 -3.64
C LYS A 20 21.09 -5.06 -2.18
N LEU A 21 20.59 -5.95 -1.33
CA LEU A 21 20.66 -5.77 0.12
C LEU A 21 22.13 -5.83 0.54
N GLY A 22 22.53 -4.87 1.36
CA GLY A 22 23.90 -4.71 1.85
C GLY A 22 23.89 -4.11 3.25
N LYS A 23 24.98 -3.42 3.61
CA LYS A 23 25.14 -2.85 4.95
C LYS A 23 23.96 -1.93 5.34
N GLY A 24 23.36 -2.16 6.50
CA GLY A 24 22.19 -1.45 7.01
C GLY A 24 20.84 -1.98 6.52
N THR A 25 20.81 -3.10 5.82
CA THR A 25 19.58 -3.80 5.38
C THR A 25 19.56 -5.28 5.77
N GLU A 26 20.42 -5.68 6.71
CA GLU A 26 20.63 -7.06 7.16
C GLU A 26 19.38 -7.64 7.82
N CYS A 27 18.61 -6.84 8.56
CA CYS A 27 17.32 -7.25 9.11
C CYS A 27 16.34 -7.67 7.99
N VAL A 28 16.29 -6.91 6.89
CA VAL A 28 15.47 -7.28 5.71
C VAL A 28 15.99 -8.58 5.09
N GLN A 29 17.31 -8.72 4.96
CA GLN A 29 17.91 -9.96 4.43
C GLN A 29 17.62 -11.18 5.31
N LEU A 30 17.67 -11.03 6.64
CA LEU A 30 17.30 -12.07 7.60
C LEU A 30 15.85 -12.48 7.39
N LEU A 31 14.91 -11.53 7.39
CA LEU A 31 13.48 -11.81 7.21
C LEU A 31 13.19 -12.50 5.86
N LEU A 32 13.86 -12.08 4.79
CA LEU A 32 13.71 -12.71 3.47
C LEU A 32 14.37 -14.09 3.35
N SER A 33 15.29 -14.45 4.24
CA SER A 33 15.98 -15.74 4.17
C SER A 33 15.04 -16.94 4.30
N GLN A 34 13.91 -16.76 4.99
CA GLN A 34 12.89 -17.79 5.20
C GLN A 34 11.76 -17.76 4.16
N VAL A 35 11.81 -16.79 3.25
CA VAL A 35 10.78 -16.53 2.24
C VAL A 35 11.21 -17.12 0.91
N SER A 36 10.25 -17.60 0.12
CA SER A 36 10.56 -18.06 -1.23
C SER A 36 11.03 -16.91 -2.13
N LYS A 37 11.99 -17.18 -3.01
CA LYS A 37 12.64 -16.15 -3.85
C LYS A 37 11.65 -15.30 -4.67
N ASP A 38 10.53 -15.86 -5.11
CA ASP A 38 9.49 -15.14 -5.85
C ASP A 38 8.68 -14.16 -4.99
N MET A 39 8.75 -14.27 -3.67
CA MET A 39 8.08 -13.42 -2.70
C MET A 39 9.03 -12.41 -2.04
N HIS A 40 10.31 -12.38 -2.39
CA HIS A 40 11.28 -11.44 -1.82
C HIS A 40 10.85 -9.99 -2.03
N GLU A 41 10.77 -9.53 -3.28
CA GLU A 41 10.41 -8.14 -3.58
C GLU A 41 9.00 -7.78 -3.09
N PRO A 42 7.95 -8.61 -3.31
CA PRO A 42 6.60 -8.27 -2.86
C PRO A 42 6.46 -8.13 -1.34
N LEU A 43 7.27 -8.82 -0.54
CA LEU A 43 7.15 -8.76 0.92
C LEU A 43 7.92 -7.60 1.55
N VAL A 44 8.95 -7.04 0.91
CA VAL A 44 9.76 -5.97 1.53
C VAL A 44 8.93 -4.77 1.99
N PRO A 45 8.00 -4.19 1.19
CA PRO A 45 7.17 -3.08 1.66
C PRO A 45 6.28 -3.46 2.85
N MET A 46 5.92 -4.74 2.97
CA MET A 46 5.04 -5.26 4.02
C MET A 46 5.75 -5.41 5.36
N LEU A 47 7.09 -5.52 5.39
CA LEU A 47 7.86 -5.67 6.63
C LEU A 47 7.81 -4.41 7.51
N PHE A 48 7.81 -3.23 6.88
CA PHE A 48 7.97 -1.96 7.60
C PHE A 48 6.79 -1.57 8.49
N PRO A 49 5.51 -1.78 8.13
CA PRO A 49 4.40 -1.60 9.08
C PRO A 49 4.56 -2.46 10.35
N ILE A 50 5.06 -3.69 10.21
CA ILE A 50 5.24 -4.65 11.31
C ILE A 50 6.36 -4.17 12.23
N LEU A 51 7.53 -3.89 11.65
CA LEU A 51 8.69 -3.36 12.38
C LEU A 51 8.39 -1.98 13.00
N GLY A 52 7.61 -1.14 12.32
CA GLY A 52 7.15 0.16 12.82
C GLY A 52 6.36 0.06 14.12
N ALA A 53 5.56 -1.01 14.28
CA ALA A 53 4.74 -1.20 15.48
C ALA A 53 5.58 -1.53 16.72
N GLN A 54 6.80 -2.03 16.54
CA GLN A 54 7.74 -2.34 17.63
C GLN A 54 8.26 -1.06 18.32
N VAL A 55 8.24 0.07 17.62
CA VAL A 55 8.74 1.35 18.12
C VAL A 55 7.64 2.16 18.81
N SER A 56 7.92 2.69 20.00
CA SER A 56 7.07 3.69 20.68
C SER A 56 7.92 4.83 21.22
N GLU A 57 7.32 6.02 21.40
CA GLU A 57 7.95 7.23 21.96
C GLU A 57 9.16 7.79 21.16
N ALA A 58 9.44 7.26 19.97
CA ALA A 58 10.39 7.84 19.03
C ALA A 58 9.70 8.77 18.03
N LYS A 59 10.31 9.92 17.76
CA LYS A 59 9.86 10.90 16.78
C LYS A 59 11.00 11.28 15.85
N PHE A 60 10.70 11.38 14.56
CA PHE A 60 11.67 11.71 13.52
C PHE A 60 11.21 12.99 12.82
N GLN A 61 12.14 13.90 12.55
CA GLN A 61 11.82 15.15 11.86
C GLN A 61 11.84 14.96 10.34
N TYR A 62 10.69 15.14 9.71
CA TYR A 62 10.54 15.14 8.25
C TYR A 62 11.07 16.47 7.66
N PRO A 63 11.40 16.56 6.36
CA PRO A 63 11.90 17.80 5.76
C PRO A 63 10.99 19.04 5.93
N ASP A 64 9.69 18.84 6.13
CA ASP A 64 8.71 19.92 6.43
C ASP A 64 8.78 20.42 7.90
N LEU A 65 9.80 20.03 8.66
CA LEU A 65 10.01 20.30 10.08
C LEU A 65 9.00 19.64 11.04
N SER A 66 8.03 18.89 10.53
CA SER A 66 7.08 18.15 11.36
C SER A 66 7.72 16.91 11.98
N TRP A 67 7.34 16.64 13.23
CA TRP A 67 7.74 15.45 13.96
C TRP A 67 6.76 14.32 13.72
N LYS A 68 7.23 13.21 13.15
CA LYS A 68 6.44 12.03 12.82
C LYS A 68 6.86 10.83 13.67
N GLU A 69 5.88 10.06 14.12
CA GLU A 69 6.06 8.75 14.78
C GLU A 69 6.05 7.63 13.73
N LEU A 70 6.55 6.45 14.11
CA LEU A 70 6.57 5.24 13.27
C LEU A 70 5.26 4.44 13.32
N CYS A 71 4.16 5.12 13.64
CA CYS A 71 2.79 4.63 13.51
C CYS A 71 2.15 5.12 12.19
N GLY A 72 0.95 4.65 11.85
CA GLY A 72 0.23 5.04 10.63
C GLY A 72 0.87 4.50 9.34
N MET A 73 1.72 3.47 9.45
CA MET A 73 2.29 2.77 8.31
C MET A 73 1.31 1.69 7.84
N MET A 74 0.94 1.72 6.57
CA MET A 74 -0.04 0.80 6.01
C MET A 74 0.42 0.29 4.65
N ALA A 75 0.33 -1.02 4.44
CA ALA A 75 0.70 -1.66 3.18
C ALA A 75 -0.33 -2.71 2.75
N ASN A 76 -0.52 -2.90 1.45
CA ASN A 76 -1.41 -3.89 0.86
C ASN A 76 -0.64 -4.75 -0.16
N LEU A 77 -0.53 -6.04 0.15
CA LEU A 77 0.05 -7.05 -0.74
C LEU A 77 -1.02 -7.53 -1.72
N VAL A 78 -0.80 -7.25 -3.00
CA VAL A 78 -1.74 -7.61 -4.06
C VAL A 78 -1.12 -8.67 -4.94
N ALA A 79 -1.75 -9.84 -5.00
CA ALA A 79 -1.35 -10.91 -5.90
C ALA A 79 -2.54 -11.84 -6.18
N ASP A 80 -2.50 -12.56 -7.29
CA ASP A 80 -3.51 -13.56 -7.64
C ASP A 80 -3.65 -14.64 -6.55
N SER A 81 -4.80 -15.32 -6.55
CA SER A 81 -4.97 -16.49 -5.69
C SER A 81 -3.91 -17.54 -5.99
N GLY A 82 -3.37 -18.18 -4.95
CA GLY A 82 -2.28 -19.15 -5.08
C GLY A 82 -0.89 -18.55 -5.34
N CYS A 83 -0.71 -17.23 -5.33
CA CYS A 83 0.61 -16.60 -5.51
C CYS A 83 1.42 -16.45 -4.23
N ASN A 84 1.26 -17.36 -3.26
CA ASN A 84 2.02 -17.42 -2.00
C ASN A 84 1.88 -16.22 -1.04
N LYS A 85 0.79 -15.45 -1.12
CA LYS A 85 0.54 -14.34 -0.18
C LYS A 85 0.53 -14.77 1.29
N GLY A 86 0.16 -16.02 1.58
CA GLY A 86 0.16 -16.58 2.93
C GLY A 86 1.53 -16.59 3.62
N GLN A 87 2.64 -16.49 2.88
CA GLN A 87 3.98 -16.36 3.48
C GLN A 87 4.12 -15.07 4.32
N LEU A 88 3.32 -14.03 4.03
CA LEU A 88 3.28 -12.82 4.85
C LEU A 88 2.87 -13.15 6.29
N SER A 89 1.85 -14.00 6.48
CA SER A 89 1.38 -14.37 7.82
C SER A 89 2.48 -15.05 8.65
N ASN A 90 3.29 -15.91 8.02
CA ASN A 90 4.40 -16.57 8.73
C ASN A 90 5.44 -15.56 9.23
N ILE A 91 5.81 -14.59 8.39
CA ILE A 91 6.74 -13.52 8.80
C ILE A 91 6.13 -12.62 9.88
N VAL A 92 4.84 -12.31 9.74
CA VAL A 92 4.11 -11.51 10.73
C VAL A 92 4.16 -12.19 12.09
N GLU A 93 3.86 -13.49 12.18
CA GLU A 93 3.94 -14.22 13.45
C GLU A 93 5.38 -14.27 13.98
N ALA A 94 6.38 -14.43 13.11
CA ALA A 94 7.79 -14.43 13.53
C ALA A 94 8.22 -13.07 14.13
N ILE A 95 7.90 -11.95 13.47
CA ILE A 95 8.22 -10.59 13.96
C ILE A 95 7.42 -10.25 15.22
N CYS A 96 6.17 -10.71 15.30
CA CYS A 96 5.26 -10.37 16.40
C CYS A 96 5.20 -11.45 17.50
N HIS A 97 6.13 -12.41 17.55
CA HIS A 97 6.10 -13.44 18.59
C HIS A 97 6.16 -12.82 20.00
N ASN A 98 6.97 -11.77 20.18
CA ASN A 98 7.03 -10.99 21.42
C ASN A 98 5.70 -10.29 21.75
N PHE A 99 4.92 -9.90 20.73
CA PHE A 99 3.59 -9.34 20.90
C PHE A 99 2.59 -10.43 21.29
N ARG A 100 2.72 -11.64 20.74
CA ARG A 100 1.89 -12.79 21.12
C ARG A 100 2.08 -13.15 22.59
N GLU A 101 3.31 -13.25 23.07
CA GLU A 101 3.60 -13.54 24.48
C GLU A 101 3.02 -12.49 25.44
N HIS A 102 3.02 -11.22 25.03
CA HIS A 102 2.36 -10.14 25.77
C HIS A 102 0.84 -10.30 25.74
N ASP A 103 0.28 -10.46 24.55
CA ASP A 103 -1.17 -10.48 24.31
C ASP A 103 -1.85 -11.72 24.92
N GLU A 104 -1.15 -12.85 25.01
CA GLU A 104 -1.62 -14.04 25.74
C GLU A 104 -1.86 -13.73 27.23
N LYS A 105 -0.94 -13.01 27.88
CA LYS A 105 -1.10 -12.58 29.28
C LYS A 105 -2.26 -11.61 29.45
N GLU A 106 -2.49 -10.74 28.48
CA GLU A 106 -3.62 -9.80 28.47
C GLU A 106 -4.95 -10.51 28.19
N LEU A 107 -4.93 -11.56 27.35
CA LEU A 107 -6.08 -12.41 27.10
C LEU A 107 -6.49 -13.20 28.34
N ASP A 108 -5.54 -13.76 29.08
CA ASP A 108 -5.80 -14.49 30.33
C ASP A 108 -6.55 -13.61 31.34
N LYS A 109 -6.15 -12.34 31.47
CA LYS A 109 -6.87 -11.35 32.31
C LYS A 109 -8.32 -11.16 31.87
N LEU A 110 -8.57 -11.08 30.55
CA LEU A 110 -9.92 -10.94 30.01
C LEU A 110 -10.76 -12.20 30.21
N VAL A 111 -10.19 -13.38 29.99
CA VAL A 111 -10.89 -14.67 30.16
C VAL A 111 -11.27 -14.86 31.62
N GLU A 112 -10.36 -14.60 32.55
CA GLU A 112 -10.63 -14.70 33.98
C GLU A 112 -11.68 -13.67 34.43
N TRP A 113 -11.60 -12.43 33.93
CA TRP A 113 -12.64 -11.43 34.16
C TRP A 113 -14.01 -11.88 33.62
N GLN A 114 -14.07 -12.43 32.40
CA GLN A 114 -15.31 -12.96 31.82
C GLN A 114 -15.89 -14.12 32.63
N ARG A 115 -15.03 -14.98 33.18
CA ARG A 115 -15.45 -16.06 34.09
C ARG A 115 -16.09 -15.48 35.35
N GLN A 116 -15.44 -14.51 35.99
CA GLN A 116 -15.97 -13.86 37.19
C GLN A 116 -17.28 -13.09 36.94
N MET A 117 -17.43 -12.48 35.77
CA MET A 117 -18.69 -11.84 35.32
C MET A 117 -19.85 -12.83 35.27
N LYS A 118 -19.62 -14.06 34.81
CA LYS A 118 -20.64 -15.11 34.68
C LYS A 118 -21.01 -15.75 36.02
N THR A 119 -20.07 -15.81 36.96
CA THR A 119 -20.31 -16.45 38.25
C THR A 119 -21.05 -15.58 39.26
N LYS A 120 -21.08 -14.25 39.08
CA LYS A 120 -21.67 -13.31 40.05
C LYS A 120 -23.00 -12.74 39.57
N SER A 121 -24.07 -13.03 40.31
CA SER A 121 -25.45 -12.68 39.96
C SER A 121 -25.76 -11.19 40.19
N ALA A 122 -25.21 -10.59 41.26
CA ALA A 122 -25.49 -9.20 41.61
C ALA A 122 -24.58 -8.22 40.85
N ASN A 123 -25.17 -7.20 40.21
CA ASN A 123 -24.42 -6.20 39.44
C ASN A 123 -23.39 -5.42 40.26
N LYS A 124 -23.56 -5.29 41.57
CA LYS A 124 -22.59 -4.61 42.46
C LYS A 124 -21.34 -5.44 42.76
N GLU A 125 -21.41 -6.76 42.59
CA GLU A 125 -20.30 -7.68 42.89
C GLU A 125 -19.46 -8.02 41.65
N LYS A 126 -19.97 -7.66 40.47
CA LYS A 126 -19.32 -7.84 39.17
C LYS A 126 -18.01 -7.05 39.13
N PRO A 127 -16.85 -7.70 38.93
CA PRO A 127 -15.56 -7.01 38.91
C PRO A 127 -15.45 -5.98 37.78
N ALA A 128 -14.73 -4.89 38.03
CA ALA A 128 -14.38 -3.96 36.97
C ALA A 128 -13.59 -4.68 35.87
N ARG A 129 -13.82 -4.30 34.60
CA ARG A 129 -13.05 -4.85 33.48
C ARG A 129 -11.57 -4.46 33.65
N PRO A 130 -10.63 -5.41 33.52
CA PRO A 130 -9.21 -5.09 33.60
C PRO A 130 -8.83 -4.13 32.47
N ASP A 131 -7.87 -3.23 32.77
CA ASP A 131 -7.23 -2.40 31.76
C ASP A 131 -6.27 -3.30 30.99
N VAL A 132 -6.63 -3.61 29.74
CA VAL A 132 -5.87 -4.50 28.86
C VAL A 132 -5.58 -3.79 27.56
N SER A 133 -4.43 -4.12 26.96
CA SER A 133 -4.09 -3.66 25.61
C SER A 133 -3.50 -4.81 24.84
N PHE A 134 -3.92 -5.00 23.60
CA PHE A 134 -3.36 -5.94 22.65
C PHE A 134 -2.43 -5.18 21.71
N TRP A 135 -1.19 -5.62 21.60
CA TRP A 135 -0.23 -5.06 20.65
C TRP A 135 -0.43 -5.65 19.25
N PHE A 136 -0.86 -6.92 19.18
CA PHE A 136 -1.22 -7.62 17.96
C PHE A 136 -2.63 -8.24 18.08
N PRO A 137 -3.68 -7.39 18.12
CA PRO A 137 -5.05 -7.86 18.23
C PRO A 137 -5.46 -8.75 17.03
N PRO A 138 -6.50 -9.58 17.20
CA PRO A 138 -7.01 -10.41 16.12
C PRO A 138 -7.51 -9.55 14.94
N SER A 139 -7.63 -10.17 13.77
CA SER A 139 -8.10 -9.47 12.56
C SER A 139 -9.59 -9.09 12.60
N ASP A 140 -10.39 -9.77 13.43
CA ASP A 140 -11.83 -9.54 13.59
C ASP A 140 -12.12 -8.63 14.80
N VAL A 141 -11.74 -7.36 14.68
CA VAL A 141 -11.90 -6.35 15.74
C VAL A 141 -13.00 -5.39 15.35
N THR A 142 -14.02 -5.24 16.19
CA THR A 142 -15.06 -4.20 15.99
C THR A 142 -14.50 -2.81 16.26
N ASN A 143 -15.11 -1.77 15.67
CA ASN A 143 -14.66 -0.38 15.87
C ASN A 143 -14.57 0.01 17.35
N ALA A 144 -15.54 -0.43 18.15
CA ALA A 144 -15.55 -0.19 19.59
C ALA A 144 -14.32 -0.82 20.27
N ALA A 145 -14.02 -2.09 19.95
CA ALA A 145 -12.86 -2.78 20.47
C ALA A 145 -11.53 -2.16 19.97
N PHE A 146 -11.47 -1.71 18.71
CA PHE A 146 -10.31 -1.02 18.15
C PHE A 146 -9.99 0.27 18.92
N ILE A 147 -11.01 1.10 19.17
CA ILE A 147 -10.85 2.35 19.92
C ILE A 147 -10.51 2.08 21.39
N GLN A 148 -11.13 1.08 22.02
CA GLN A 148 -10.79 0.69 23.39
C GLN A 148 -9.35 0.23 23.50
N ASN A 149 -8.89 -0.58 22.55
CA ASN A 149 -7.52 -1.05 22.51
C ASN A 149 -6.52 0.10 22.28
N ALA A 150 -6.86 1.05 21.40
CA ALA A 150 -6.06 2.25 21.18
C ALA A 150 -5.89 3.08 22.47
N MET A 151 -6.94 3.19 23.30
CA MET A 151 -6.84 3.84 24.61
C MET A 151 -5.91 3.10 25.56
N GLY A 152 -5.99 1.76 25.61
CA GLY A 152 -5.09 0.94 26.42
C GLY A 152 -3.63 1.13 26.00
N CYS A 153 -3.35 1.08 24.69
CA CYS A 153 -2.02 1.32 24.14
C CYS A 153 -1.49 2.73 24.43
N GLU A 154 -2.36 3.75 24.41
CA GLU A 154 -1.98 5.14 24.73
C GLU A 154 -1.52 5.27 26.19
N LYS A 155 -2.22 4.61 27.13
CA LYS A 155 -1.83 4.58 28.55
C LYS A 155 -0.52 3.83 28.81
N LEU A 156 -0.24 2.80 28.02
CA LEU A 156 0.95 1.95 28.16
C LEU A 156 2.16 2.47 27.38
N GLY A 157 2.42 3.79 27.45
CA GLY A 157 3.60 4.40 26.83
C GLY A 157 3.45 4.64 25.33
N GLU A 158 2.27 5.12 24.90
CA GLU A 158 2.02 5.51 23.51
C GLU A 158 2.32 4.37 22.50
N ARG A 159 1.98 3.12 22.83
CA ARG A 159 2.24 1.96 21.97
C ARG A 159 1.43 2.01 20.69
N THR A 160 1.97 1.40 19.65
CA THR A 160 1.31 1.24 18.35
C THR A 160 0.73 -0.17 18.28
N GLN A 161 -0.59 -0.28 18.09
CA GLN A 161 -1.20 -1.58 17.80
C GLN A 161 -0.96 -1.97 16.33
N TYR A 162 -0.75 -3.24 16.06
CA TYR A 162 -0.53 -3.77 14.72
C TYR A 162 -1.68 -4.68 14.30
N LEU A 163 -2.23 -4.46 13.11
CA LEU A 163 -3.31 -5.29 12.56
C LEU A 163 -2.85 -5.95 11.26
N ASN A 164 -2.89 -7.28 11.24
CA ASN A 164 -2.74 -8.05 10.01
C ASN A 164 -4.12 -8.47 9.51
N LEU A 165 -4.46 -8.08 8.28
CA LEU A 165 -5.72 -8.35 7.62
C LEU A 165 -5.44 -9.20 6.37
N PRO A 166 -5.50 -10.55 6.47
CA PRO A 166 -5.21 -11.45 5.36
C PRO A 166 -6.10 -11.27 4.11
N GLU A 167 -7.26 -10.64 4.29
CA GLU A 167 -8.18 -10.24 3.23
C GLU A 167 -8.59 -8.78 3.42
N VAL A 168 -8.59 -8.00 2.33
CA VAL A 168 -8.90 -6.56 2.38
C VAL A 168 -10.34 -6.29 2.84
N GLU A 169 -11.26 -7.20 2.53
CA GLU A 169 -12.67 -7.15 2.94
C GLU A 169 -12.86 -7.20 4.46
N MET A 170 -11.88 -7.72 5.21
CA MET A 170 -11.91 -7.70 6.68
C MET A 170 -11.81 -6.28 7.23
N ALA A 171 -11.20 -5.36 6.49
CA ALA A 171 -11.13 -3.96 6.87
C ALA A 171 -12.52 -3.31 6.95
N ASP A 172 -13.47 -3.69 6.07
CA ASP A 172 -14.84 -3.18 6.11
C ASP A 172 -15.57 -3.59 7.39
N ARG A 173 -15.30 -4.83 7.87
CA ARG A 173 -15.90 -5.37 9.11
C ARG A 173 -15.40 -4.62 10.33
N MET A 174 -14.14 -4.19 10.32
CA MET A 174 -13.54 -3.47 11.44
C MET A 174 -14.32 -2.20 11.80
N CYS A 175 -14.76 -1.45 10.79
CA CYS A 175 -15.40 -0.16 11.02
C CYS A 175 -16.93 -0.16 10.86
N GLY A 176 -17.56 -1.28 10.52
CA GLY A 176 -19.01 -1.36 10.32
C GLY A 176 -19.49 -0.87 8.94
N GLY A 177 -18.57 -0.73 7.98
CA GLY A 177 -18.87 -0.34 6.60
C GLY A 177 -17.72 0.39 5.90
N HIS A 178 -17.77 0.37 4.56
CA HIS A 178 -16.68 0.85 3.70
C HIS A 178 -16.32 2.34 3.88
N LYS A 179 -17.34 3.20 3.98
CA LYS A 179 -17.13 4.64 4.19
C LYS A 179 -16.42 4.95 5.52
N GLN A 180 -16.69 4.16 6.54
CA GLN A 180 -16.10 4.35 7.87
C GLN A 180 -14.65 3.86 7.90
N ILE A 181 -14.35 2.73 7.25
CA ILE A 181 -12.95 2.25 7.16
C ILE A 181 -12.08 3.20 6.35
N SER A 182 -12.59 3.77 5.25
CA SER A 182 -11.90 4.84 4.50
C SER A 182 -11.45 5.98 5.41
N GLN A 183 -12.39 6.52 6.20
CA GLN A 183 -12.07 7.57 7.17
C GLN A 183 -11.08 7.10 8.24
N MET A 184 -11.25 5.88 8.75
CA MET A 184 -10.37 5.30 9.75
C MET A 184 -8.92 5.18 9.25
N LEU A 185 -8.70 4.69 8.02
CA LEU A 185 -7.37 4.58 7.42
C LEU A 185 -6.69 5.95 7.27
N ARG A 186 -7.45 6.98 6.87
CA ARG A 186 -6.93 8.36 6.83
C ARG A 186 -6.55 8.86 8.22
N ASN A 187 -7.42 8.63 9.21
CA ASN A 187 -7.18 9.04 10.60
C ASN A 187 -5.95 8.33 11.20
N ILE A 188 -5.76 7.05 10.89
CA ILE A 188 -4.59 6.26 11.30
C ILE A 188 -3.31 6.83 10.69
N TYR A 189 -3.29 7.07 9.38
CA TYR A 189 -2.12 7.63 8.70
C TYR A 189 -1.73 9.01 9.23
N ASP A 190 -2.72 9.88 9.39
CA ASP A 190 -2.53 11.26 9.84
C ASP A 190 -2.39 11.36 11.38
N ARG A 191 -2.43 10.22 12.10
CA ARG A 191 -2.35 10.13 13.56
C ARG A 191 -3.36 11.06 14.23
N GLN A 192 -4.59 11.06 13.74
CA GLN A 192 -5.68 11.86 14.29
C GLN A 192 -6.22 11.23 15.58
N ARG A 193 -6.89 12.04 16.38
CA ARG A 193 -7.71 11.52 17.48
C ARG A 193 -9.02 11.01 16.89
N ALA A 194 -9.43 9.82 17.31
CA ALA A 194 -10.73 9.29 16.94
C ALA A 194 -11.36 8.57 18.12
N GLY A 195 -12.64 8.79 18.31
CA GLY A 195 -13.44 8.05 19.26
C GLY A 195 -14.84 8.63 19.35
N ALA A 196 -15.66 8.06 20.21
CA ALA A 196 -17.04 8.46 20.39
C ALA A 196 -17.22 9.03 21.80
N LEU A 197 -17.87 10.19 21.89
CA LEU A 197 -18.49 10.66 23.12
C LEU A 197 -19.87 10.01 23.19
N ARG A 198 -20.01 8.93 23.96
CA ARG A 198 -21.31 8.27 24.16
C ARG A 198 -21.93 8.81 25.45
N ALA A 199 -23.23 9.11 25.39
CA ALA A 199 -24.00 9.59 26.55
C ALA A 199 -24.44 8.45 27.50
N THR A 200 -24.31 7.20 27.07
CA THR A 200 -24.72 6.01 27.83
C THR A 200 -23.59 5.50 28.70
N ALA A 201 -23.89 5.13 29.95
CA ALA A 201 -22.91 4.62 30.91
C ALA A 201 -22.12 3.39 30.42
N ASP A 202 -22.73 2.56 29.57
CA ASP A 202 -22.13 1.33 29.02
C ASP A 202 -21.39 1.55 27.69
N GLY A 203 -21.42 2.77 27.14
CA GLY A 203 -20.78 3.10 25.87
C GLY A 203 -19.28 3.36 26.06
N ILE A 204 -18.45 2.85 25.14
CA ILE A 204 -17.02 3.17 25.14
C ILE A 204 -16.86 4.66 24.84
N THR A 205 -16.43 5.41 25.85
CA THR A 205 -16.15 6.84 25.76
C THR A 205 -14.65 7.04 25.75
N GLY A 206 -14.14 7.65 24.69
CA GLY A 206 -12.70 7.79 24.47
C GLY A 206 -12.39 8.67 23.27
N ASN A 207 -11.20 9.28 23.26
CA ASN A 207 -10.68 10.01 22.11
C ASN A 207 -9.15 9.81 21.96
N PRO A 208 -8.68 8.56 21.86
CA PRO A 208 -7.26 8.24 21.77
C PRO A 208 -6.65 8.80 20.49
N VAL A 209 -5.35 9.10 20.53
CA VAL A 209 -4.55 9.27 19.31
C VAL A 209 -4.43 7.92 18.61
N LEU A 210 -4.82 7.82 17.34
CA LEU A 210 -4.77 6.57 16.61
C LEU A 210 -3.33 6.20 16.22
N ARG A 211 -2.71 5.35 17.04
CA ARG A 211 -1.43 4.71 16.76
C ARG A 211 -1.67 3.28 16.31
N ALA A 212 -1.81 3.09 15.00
CA ALA A 212 -1.96 1.77 14.41
C ALA A 212 -1.09 1.62 13.16
N ASN A 213 -0.55 0.42 12.95
CA ASN A 213 0.06 -0.01 11.69
C ASN A 213 -0.71 -1.20 11.13
N LEU A 214 -0.82 -1.30 9.80
CA LEU A 214 -1.67 -2.30 9.17
C LEU A 214 -1.00 -2.94 7.96
N THR A 215 -1.19 -4.25 7.80
CA THR A 215 -0.97 -4.95 6.54
C THR A 215 -2.27 -5.55 6.04
N LEU A 216 -2.51 -5.40 4.75
CA LEU A 216 -3.62 -6.02 4.04
C LEU A 216 -3.08 -6.99 3.00
N SER A 217 -3.84 -8.03 2.70
CA SER A 217 -3.61 -8.87 1.53
C SER A 217 -4.86 -8.93 0.66
N SER A 218 -4.69 -8.92 -0.65
CA SER A 218 -5.82 -8.90 -1.58
C SER A 218 -5.49 -9.52 -2.93
N THR A 219 -6.52 -9.93 -3.67
CA THR A 219 -6.39 -10.22 -5.10
C THR A 219 -6.53 -8.91 -5.89
N PRO A 220 -6.04 -8.83 -7.14
CA PRO A 220 -6.23 -7.63 -7.96
C PRO A 220 -7.70 -7.21 -8.05
N PHE A 221 -8.62 -8.17 -8.18
CA PHE A 221 -10.06 -7.91 -8.21
C PHE A 221 -10.56 -7.30 -6.88
N ALA A 222 -10.24 -7.91 -5.75
CA ALA A 222 -10.64 -7.43 -4.43
C ALA A 222 -10.07 -6.04 -4.12
N ALA A 223 -8.79 -5.82 -4.43
CA ALA A 223 -8.12 -4.52 -4.28
C ALA A 223 -8.85 -3.44 -5.11
N ARG A 224 -9.11 -3.74 -6.40
CA ARG A 224 -9.81 -2.80 -7.29
C ARG A 224 -11.21 -2.47 -6.78
N LYS A 225 -11.97 -3.48 -6.35
CA LYS A 225 -13.30 -3.28 -5.77
C LYS A 225 -13.26 -2.43 -4.50
N PHE A 226 -12.29 -2.68 -3.62
CA PHE A 226 -12.15 -1.97 -2.35
C PHE A 226 -11.74 -0.51 -2.56
N TYR A 227 -10.74 -0.21 -3.40
CA TYR A 227 -10.26 1.18 -3.53
C TYR A 227 -10.93 2.00 -4.63
N LYS A 228 -11.88 1.44 -5.39
CA LYS A 228 -12.52 2.13 -6.53
C LYS A 228 -13.05 3.53 -6.15
N ASN A 229 -13.69 3.65 -5.00
CA ASN A 229 -14.29 4.92 -4.54
C ASN A 229 -13.33 5.78 -3.69
N GLU A 230 -12.08 5.32 -3.54
CA GLU A 230 -11.09 5.84 -2.60
C GLU A 230 -9.90 6.50 -3.28
N LEU A 231 -9.90 6.49 -4.63
CA LEU A 231 -8.78 6.94 -5.47
C LEU A 231 -8.44 8.43 -5.24
N PHE A 232 -9.46 9.28 -5.12
CA PHE A 232 -9.30 10.74 -5.06
C PHE A 232 -9.59 11.35 -3.68
N ASN A 233 -10.06 10.58 -2.71
CA ASN A 233 -10.41 11.09 -1.39
C ASN A 233 -9.24 11.06 -0.38
N GLY A 234 -8.05 10.68 -0.86
CA GLY A 234 -6.80 10.64 -0.09
C GLY A 234 -6.52 9.34 0.66
N THR A 235 -7.45 8.39 0.71
CA THR A 235 -7.18 7.06 1.30
C THR A 235 -6.20 6.27 0.44
N PHE A 236 -6.44 6.22 -0.88
CA PHE A 236 -5.62 5.49 -1.83
C PHE A 236 -4.13 5.88 -1.79
N GLY A 237 -3.82 7.18 -1.78
CA GLY A 237 -2.45 7.66 -1.72
C GLY A 237 -1.70 7.29 -0.43
N ARG A 238 -2.43 7.14 0.69
CA ARG A 238 -1.84 6.82 2.02
C ARG A 238 -1.50 5.34 2.19
N MET A 239 -2.09 4.47 1.38
CA MET A 239 -1.81 3.04 1.37
C MET A 239 -0.60 2.75 0.50
N VAL A 240 0.40 2.00 1.00
CA VAL A 240 1.45 1.44 0.14
C VAL A 240 0.91 0.20 -0.55
N PHE A 241 1.12 0.03 -1.85
CA PHE A 241 0.77 -1.16 -2.60
C PHE A 241 2.03 -1.92 -2.98
N SER A 242 1.97 -3.24 -2.82
CA SER A 242 3.00 -4.15 -3.27
C SER A 242 2.37 -5.18 -4.20
N TYR A 243 2.51 -4.97 -5.51
CA TYR A 243 1.91 -5.84 -6.51
C TYR A 243 2.88 -6.92 -6.97
N LYS A 244 2.48 -8.18 -6.84
CA LYS A 244 3.17 -9.31 -7.47
C LYS A 244 2.47 -9.67 -8.76
N ALA A 245 3.10 -9.37 -9.89
CA ALA A 245 2.62 -9.79 -11.19
C ALA A 245 2.58 -11.31 -11.33
N ARG A 246 1.60 -11.82 -12.08
CA ARG A 246 1.47 -13.25 -12.34
C ARG A 246 2.69 -13.76 -13.11
N GLN A 247 3.37 -14.75 -12.54
CA GLN A 247 4.49 -15.41 -13.22
C GLN A 247 3.99 -16.43 -14.24
N ALA A 248 4.86 -16.81 -15.18
CA ALA A 248 4.57 -17.88 -16.12
C ALA A 248 4.12 -19.15 -15.38
N ARG A 249 3.25 -19.95 -16.02
CA ARG A 249 2.78 -21.23 -15.46
C ARG A 249 3.95 -22.22 -15.45
N VAL A 250 4.70 -22.22 -14.35
CA VAL A 250 5.82 -23.14 -14.12
C VAL A 250 5.46 -24.06 -12.97
N GLY A 251 5.63 -25.37 -13.14
CA GLY A 251 5.31 -26.40 -12.13
C GLY A 251 6.27 -26.43 -10.92
N LYS A 252 6.96 -25.34 -10.60
CA LYS A 252 7.92 -25.27 -9.49
C LYS A 252 7.23 -24.75 -8.24
N ILE A 253 7.16 -25.60 -7.20
CA ILE A 253 6.65 -25.21 -5.89
C ILE A 253 7.67 -24.30 -5.20
N PRO A 254 7.31 -23.06 -4.83
CA PRO A 254 8.21 -22.16 -4.12
C PRO A 254 8.50 -22.70 -2.71
N ARG A 255 9.78 -22.73 -2.35
CA ARG A 255 10.25 -23.28 -1.07
C ARG A 255 10.45 -22.15 -0.06
N GLN A 256 9.87 -22.34 1.12
CA GLN A 256 10.10 -21.53 2.31
C GLN A 256 11.19 -22.19 3.16
N GLY A 257 11.86 -21.39 3.99
CA GLY A 257 12.76 -21.91 5.01
C GLY A 257 12.04 -22.17 6.32
N GLU A 258 12.81 -22.47 7.36
CA GLU A 258 12.34 -22.75 8.72
C GLU A 258 12.77 -21.63 9.67
N TYR A 259 11.87 -21.23 10.56
CA TYR A 259 12.12 -20.23 11.59
C TYR A 259 12.73 -20.93 12.81
N ASP A 260 14.02 -21.24 12.74
CA ASP A 260 14.74 -21.94 13.80
C ASP A 260 15.15 -21.02 14.96
N ALA A 261 15.71 -21.60 16.02
CA ALA A 261 16.14 -20.84 17.21
C ALA A 261 17.20 -19.78 16.87
N GLY A 262 18.12 -20.07 15.93
CA GLY A 262 19.16 -19.11 15.52
C GLY A 262 18.62 -17.95 14.70
N PHE A 263 17.52 -18.15 13.97
CA PHE A 263 16.77 -17.08 13.33
C PHE A 263 16.13 -16.16 14.37
N PHE A 264 15.44 -16.72 15.37
CA PHE A 264 14.77 -15.94 16.42
C PHE A 264 15.77 -15.15 17.26
N GLU A 265 16.91 -15.75 17.65
CA GLU A 265 17.97 -15.05 18.38
C GLU A 265 18.45 -13.79 17.65
N LYS A 266 18.72 -13.90 16.34
CA LYS A 266 19.11 -12.74 15.51
C LYS A 266 17.97 -11.75 15.32
N LEU A 267 16.73 -12.22 15.18
CA LEU A 267 15.58 -11.35 15.04
C LEU A 267 15.37 -10.53 16.31
N ASP A 268 15.51 -11.14 17.48
CA ASP A 268 15.35 -10.51 18.79
C ASP A 268 16.36 -9.38 19.00
N GLU A 269 17.61 -9.55 18.55
CA GLU A 269 18.59 -8.46 18.55
C GLU A 269 18.06 -7.22 17.81
N TYR A 270 17.42 -7.41 16.66
CA TYR A 270 16.82 -6.30 15.90
C TYR A 270 15.57 -5.73 16.58
N LEU A 271 14.70 -6.58 17.15
CA LEU A 271 13.50 -6.13 17.84
C LEU A 271 13.83 -5.32 19.11
N VAL A 272 14.90 -5.69 19.82
CA VAL A 272 15.42 -4.93 20.95
C VAL A 272 15.89 -3.55 20.51
N LYS A 273 16.63 -3.42 19.40
CA LYS A 273 17.04 -2.11 18.87
C LYS A 273 15.85 -1.19 18.59
N LEU A 274 14.75 -1.75 18.06
CA LEU A 274 13.52 -1.00 17.80
C LEU A 274 12.81 -0.58 19.10
N SER A 275 12.72 -1.48 20.09
CA SER A 275 11.99 -1.22 21.33
C SER A 275 12.69 -0.20 22.25
N ILE A 276 14.02 -0.19 22.28
CA ILE A 276 14.81 0.76 23.08
C ILE A 276 15.01 2.12 22.41
N CYS A 277 14.65 2.25 21.13
CA CYS A 277 14.76 3.52 20.42
C CYS A 277 13.72 4.52 20.93
N LYS A 278 14.16 5.52 21.70
CA LYS A 278 13.32 6.56 22.32
C LYS A 278 13.88 7.95 22.04
N GLY A 279 13.01 8.95 21.90
CA GLY A 279 13.43 10.35 21.77
C GLY A 279 13.18 10.96 20.39
N ARG A 280 13.98 11.96 20.03
CA ARG A 280 13.79 12.80 18.83
C ARG A 280 15.02 12.78 17.94
N PHE A 281 14.85 12.42 16.67
CA PHE A 281 15.96 12.23 15.73
C PHE A 281 15.79 13.03 14.43
N ILE A 282 16.92 13.47 13.88
CA ILE A 282 17.01 14.12 12.57
C ILE A 282 18.01 13.34 11.71
N ILE A 283 17.51 12.68 10.67
CA ILE A 283 18.34 11.87 9.78
C ILE A 283 18.62 12.68 8.50
N LYS A 284 19.64 13.54 8.55
CA LYS A 284 19.98 14.46 7.45
C LYS A 284 20.15 13.78 6.08
N PRO A 285 20.86 12.63 5.97
CA PRO A 285 21.00 11.95 4.68
C PRO A 285 19.67 11.45 4.10
N LEU A 286 18.77 10.95 4.96
CA LEU A 286 17.43 10.52 4.56
C LEU A 286 16.57 11.72 4.13
N ASN A 287 16.64 12.84 4.84
CA ASN A 287 15.90 14.05 4.46
C ASN A 287 16.38 14.60 3.11
N SER A 288 17.70 14.61 2.87
CA SER A 288 18.25 14.99 1.56
C SER A 288 17.83 14.02 0.44
N LEU A 289 17.75 12.72 0.74
CA LEU A 289 17.19 11.73 -0.19
C LEU A 289 15.72 12.03 -0.50
N THR A 290 14.91 12.34 0.51
CA THR A 290 13.50 12.70 0.35
C THR A 290 13.30 13.93 -0.52
N ASP A 291 14.09 14.99 -0.33
CA ASP A 291 14.01 16.20 -1.16
C ASP A 291 14.35 15.90 -2.63
N ARG A 292 15.37 15.06 -2.85
CA ARG A 292 15.73 14.59 -4.19
C ARG A 292 14.58 13.80 -4.82
N LEU A 293 14.00 12.83 -4.10
CA LEU A 293 12.88 12.02 -4.59
C LEU A 293 11.66 12.89 -4.91
N ALA A 294 11.37 13.91 -4.10
CA ALA A 294 10.29 14.86 -4.39
C ALA A 294 10.53 15.65 -5.69
N ALA A 295 11.77 16.08 -5.94
CA ALA A 295 12.14 16.75 -7.20
C ALA A 295 12.07 15.81 -8.41
N ASP A 296 12.49 14.55 -8.23
CA ASP A 296 12.40 13.50 -9.25
C ASP A 296 10.92 13.23 -9.61
N MET A 297 10.03 13.13 -8.62
CA MET A 297 8.60 12.94 -8.84
C MET A 297 7.92 14.15 -9.50
N ALA A 298 8.33 15.36 -9.14
CA ALA A 298 7.82 16.58 -9.80
C ALA A 298 8.21 16.60 -11.28
N THR A 299 9.46 16.21 -11.58
CA THR A 299 9.96 16.08 -12.96
C THR A 299 9.18 15.03 -13.73
N LEU A 300 8.93 13.87 -13.13
CA LEU A 300 8.15 12.81 -13.74
C LEU A 300 6.71 13.26 -14.05
N ALA A 301 6.03 13.87 -13.08
CA ALA A 301 4.68 14.41 -13.28
C ALA A 301 4.63 15.52 -14.35
N ASP A 302 5.65 16.38 -14.40
CA ASP A 302 5.78 17.42 -15.44
C ASP A 302 6.03 16.79 -16.83
N LEU A 303 6.72 15.65 -16.95
CA LEU A 303 6.93 14.96 -18.22
C LEU A 303 5.68 14.20 -18.68
N THR A 304 4.95 13.61 -17.75
CA THR A 304 3.75 12.82 -18.03
C THR A 304 2.49 13.67 -18.09
N ASP A 305 2.51 14.92 -17.60
CA ASP A 305 1.34 15.79 -17.38
C ASP A 305 0.25 15.09 -16.56
N ASP A 306 0.61 14.60 -15.37
CA ASP A 306 -0.29 13.81 -14.53
C ASP A 306 -0.25 14.30 -13.07
N ASP A 307 -1.27 15.09 -12.69
CA ASP A 307 -1.42 15.63 -11.35
C ASP A 307 -1.77 14.56 -10.31
N VAL A 308 -2.43 13.47 -10.74
CA VAL A 308 -2.78 12.35 -9.87
C VAL A 308 -1.53 11.58 -9.48
N LEU A 309 -0.63 11.33 -10.44
CA LEU A 309 0.70 10.78 -10.20
C LEU A 309 1.50 11.64 -9.22
N TRP A 310 1.46 12.98 -9.40
CA TRP A 310 2.11 13.92 -8.48
C TRP A 310 1.60 13.78 -7.05
N ASP A 311 0.29 13.76 -6.85
CA ASP A 311 -0.29 13.70 -5.50
C ASP A 311 -0.06 12.37 -4.80
N ILE A 312 -0.17 11.26 -5.53
CA ILE A 312 0.12 9.92 -5.02
C ILE A 312 1.59 9.82 -4.62
N SER A 313 2.51 10.35 -5.43
CA SER A 313 3.96 10.23 -5.20
C SER A 313 4.40 10.85 -3.88
N LYS A 314 3.80 11.98 -3.45
CA LYS A 314 4.11 12.64 -2.17
C LYS A 314 3.87 11.72 -0.98
N ARG A 315 2.79 10.92 -1.02
CA ARG A 315 2.44 10.00 0.07
C ARG A 315 3.30 8.74 0.05
N SER A 316 3.65 8.24 -1.13
CA SER A 316 4.63 7.15 -1.30
C SER A 316 6.00 7.53 -0.71
N ILE A 317 6.45 8.78 -0.93
CA ILE A 317 7.69 9.30 -0.34
C ILE A 317 7.65 9.30 1.19
N VAL A 318 6.56 9.77 1.81
CA VAL A 318 6.43 9.78 3.28
C VAL A 318 6.46 8.36 3.85
N SER A 319 5.79 7.40 3.20
CA SER A 319 5.79 6.00 3.63
C SER A 319 7.19 5.38 3.52
N ALA A 320 7.90 5.60 2.42
CA ALA A 320 9.28 5.15 2.25
C ALA A 320 10.26 5.84 3.21
N TRP A 321 10.02 7.12 3.54
CA TRP A 321 10.81 7.83 4.54
C TRP A 321 10.67 7.21 5.94
N LYS A 322 9.46 6.78 6.34
CA LYS A 322 9.27 6.04 7.60
C LYS A 322 10.03 4.71 7.59
N ALA A 323 10.05 4.01 6.46
CA ALA A 323 10.88 2.80 6.28
C ALA A 323 12.38 3.13 6.43
N GLY A 324 12.85 4.26 5.88
CA GLY A 324 14.22 4.75 6.06
C GLY A 324 14.58 5.05 7.51
N CYS A 325 13.64 5.59 8.30
CA CYS A 325 13.83 5.79 9.74
C CYS A 325 14.02 4.47 10.47
N LEU A 326 13.22 3.44 10.14
CA LEU A 326 13.35 2.10 10.70
C LEU A 326 14.70 1.46 10.38
N LEU A 327 15.12 1.51 9.12
CA LEU A 327 16.44 1.00 8.72
C LEU A 327 17.57 1.68 9.50
N TRP A 328 17.45 2.99 9.73
CA TRP A 328 18.45 3.75 10.48
C TRP A 328 18.52 3.32 11.94
N VAL A 329 17.38 3.07 12.59
CA VAL A 329 17.33 2.51 13.96
C VAL A 329 17.96 1.12 14.00
N LEU A 330 17.60 0.25 13.05
CA LEU A 330 18.10 -1.13 12.96
C LEU A 330 19.61 -1.20 12.71
N ASN A 331 20.16 -0.19 12.03
CA ASN A 331 21.58 -0.06 11.69
C ASN A 331 22.32 0.87 12.67
N ASP A 332 22.02 0.75 13.96
CA ASP A 332 22.73 1.44 15.06
C ASP A 332 22.82 2.95 14.87
N GLN A 333 21.74 3.55 14.36
CA GLN A 333 21.64 5.00 14.15
C GLN A 333 22.66 5.53 13.13
N THR A 334 23.07 4.68 12.17
CA THR A 334 23.96 5.05 11.06
C THR A 334 23.26 4.90 9.71
N TRP A 335 23.67 5.74 8.75
CA TRP A 335 23.10 5.75 7.40
C TRP A 335 24.08 5.18 6.39
N THR A 336 23.57 4.36 5.46
CA THR A 336 24.36 3.76 4.38
C THR A 336 23.75 4.01 3.01
N LYS A 337 24.56 3.78 1.97
CA LYS A 337 24.10 3.86 0.58
C LYS A 337 23.02 2.82 0.26
N ALA A 338 23.17 1.58 0.77
CA ALA A 338 22.23 0.49 0.51
C ALA A 338 20.82 0.81 1.07
N MET A 339 20.75 1.42 2.26
CA MET A 339 19.49 1.91 2.82
C MET A 339 18.83 2.96 1.92
N GLY A 340 19.61 3.90 1.41
CA GLY A 340 19.09 4.93 0.49
C GLY A 340 18.59 4.36 -0.84
N GLU A 341 19.29 3.37 -1.40
CA GLU A 341 18.85 2.66 -2.60
C GLU A 341 17.55 1.89 -2.37
N LEU A 342 17.39 1.27 -1.20
CA LEU A 342 16.17 0.55 -0.83
C LEU A 342 14.99 1.51 -0.60
N VAL A 343 15.19 2.63 0.09
CA VAL A 343 14.16 3.67 0.29
C VAL A 343 13.71 4.25 -1.04
N GLU A 344 14.66 4.55 -1.93
CA GLU A 344 14.34 4.99 -3.30
C GLU A 344 13.50 3.94 -4.02
N TRP A 345 13.92 2.66 -4.01
CA TRP A 345 13.17 1.57 -4.61
C TRP A 345 11.75 1.43 -4.06
N LEU A 346 11.54 1.57 -2.74
CA LEU A 346 10.21 1.50 -2.13
C LEU A 346 9.23 2.53 -2.71
N VAL A 347 9.69 3.76 -2.99
CA VAL A 347 8.84 4.79 -3.62
C VAL A 347 8.41 4.36 -5.02
N TYR A 348 9.37 3.95 -5.86
CA TYR A 348 9.08 3.56 -7.24
C TYR A 348 8.29 2.26 -7.32
N HIS A 349 8.52 1.30 -6.43
CA HIS A 349 7.77 0.04 -6.37
C HIS A 349 6.31 0.28 -5.97
N ASP A 350 6.04 1.16 -5.01
CA ASP A 350 4.68 1.52 -4.63
C ASP A 350 3.94 2.20 -5.80
N ILE A 351 4.54 3.23 -6.39
CA ILE A 351 3.94 3.95 -7.52
C ILE A 351 3.69 3.00 -8.69
N TRP A 352 4.68 2.17 -9.04
CA TRP A 352 4.52 1.14 -10.07
C TRP A 352 3.35 0.20 -9.77
N SER A 353 3.27 -0.31 -8.53
CA SER A 353 2.18 -1.21 -8.11
C SER A 353 0.81 -0.56 -8.26
N LYS A 354 0.68 0.72 -7.88
CA LYS A 354 -0.55 1.49 -8.07
C LYS A 354 -0.90 1.63 -9.55
N MET A 355 0.07 1.97 -10.39
CA MET A 355 -0.15 2.13 -11.84
C MET A 355 -0.56 0.80 -12.49
N GLN A 356 0.06 -0.32 -12.12
CA GLN A 356 -0.33 -1.63 -12.69
C GLN A 356 -1.75 -2.05 -12.29
N LEU A 357 -2.19 -1.70 -11.08
CA LEU A 357 -3.46 -2.15 -10.55
C LEU A 357 -4.63 -1.22 -10.88
N PHE A 358 -4.39 0.08 -11.01
CA PHE A 358 -5.45 1.11 -11.02
C PHE A 358 -5.34 2.15 -12.15
N ALA A 359 -4.34 2.10 -13.04
CA ALA A 359 -4.14 3.16 -14.04
C ALA A 359 -5.40 3.47 -14.87
N ASP A 360 -6.18 2.47 -15.25
CA ASP A 360 -7.43 2.65 -15.99
C ASP A 360 -8.53 3.32 -15.15
N LEU A 361 -8.63 2.97 -13.86
CA LEU A 361 -9.60 3.59 -12.94
C LEU A 361 -9.23 5.05 -12.61
N LEU A 362 -7.93 5.38 -12.61
CA LEU A 362 -7.47 6.77 -12.43
C LEU A 362 -7.78 7.66 -13.63
N ILE A 363 -8.01 7.07 -14.82
CA ILE A 363 -8.34 7.78 -16.06
C ILE A 363 -9.86 7.89 -16.29
N GLN A 364 -10.66 6.93 -15.80
CA GLN A 364 -12.08 6.84 -16.11
C GLN A 364 -12.96 8.01 -15.62
N ASP A 365 -12.52 8.80 -14.63
CA ASP A 365 -13.20 10.02 -14.19
C ASP A 365 -12.82 11.28 -15.01
N ALA A 366 -12.03 11.12 -16.08
CA ALA A 366 -11.81 12.10 -17.14
C ALA A 366 -12.34 11.55 -18.48
N ASP A 367 -13.63 11.77 -18.72
CA ASP A 367 -14.36 11.55 -19.98
C ASP A 367 -14.00 10.30 -20.83
N SER A 368 -14.85 9.28 -20.69
CA SER A 368 -15.12 8.15 -21.60
C SER A 368 -14.24 7.97 -22.86
N VAL A 369 -13.31 6.99 -22.91
CA VAL A 369 -12.95 6.20 -24.14
C VAL A 369 -12.16 4.91 -23.80
N SER A 370 -12.61 3.78 -24.39
CA SER A 370 -11.94 2.50 -24.77
C SER A 370 -10.85 1.86 -23.87
N GLU A 371 -11.17 0.65 -23.39
CA GLU A 371 -10.36 -0.20 -22.48
C GLU A 371 -9.07 -0.80 -23.07
N ALA A 372 -8.80 -0.68 -24.38
CA ALA A 372 -7.81 -1.54 -25.03
C ALA A 372 -6.36 -1.00 -25.14
N GLN A 373 -6.07 0.26 -24.76
CA GLN A 373 -4.77 0.86 -25.14
C GLN A 373 -4.04 1.77 -24.12
N ARG A 374 -4.52 1.91 -22.88
CA ARG A 374 -3.93 2.88 -21.93
C ARG A 374 -3.04 2.21 -20.89
N ARG A 375 -1.74 2.09 -21.20
CA ARG A 375 -0.67 1.64 -20.29
C ARG A 375 0.02 2.85 -19.66
N GLY A 376 -0.19 3.07 -18.35
CA GLY A 376 0.62 3.92 -17.46
C GLY A 376 0.80 5.39 -17.86
N PRO A 377 1.31 6.24 -16.96
CA PRO A 377 1.67 7.63 -17.30
C PRO A 377 2.87 7.62 -18.25
N LYS A 378 2.68 7.98 -19.52
CA LYS A 378 3.76 8.04 -20.52
C LYS A 378 4.34 9.45 -20.65
N ASN A 379 5.64 9.55 -20.89
CA ASN A 379 6.29 10.81 -21.19
C ASN A 379 5.81 11.34 -22.54
N LEU A 380 5.09 12.46 -22.55
CA LEU A 380 4.51 13.04 -23.77
C LEU A 380 5.61 13.56 -24.72
N LEU A 381 6.75 13.97 -24.17
CA LEU A 381 7.81 14.58 -24.97
C LEU A 381 8.56 13.55 -25.82
N ASP A 382 8.57 12.27 -25.43
CA ASP A 382 9.19 11.20 -26.23
C ASP A 382 8.41 10.92 -27.53
N ASP A 383 7.09 11.05 -27.50
CA ASP A 383 6.21 10.79 -28.65
C ASP A 383 6.12 11.97 -29.63
N LEU A 384 6.70 13.13 -29.28
CA LEU A 384 6.76 14.30 -30.17
C LEU A 384 7.99 14.28 -31.09
N PRO A 385 7.88 14.81 -32.33
CA PRO A 385 9.05 15.02 -33.18
C PRO A 385 10.01 16.05 -32.57
N ASN A 386 11.24 16.09 -33.07
CA ASN A 386 12.21 17.13 -32.73
C ASN A 386 12.71 17.80 -34.02
N PRO A 387 12.33 19.04 -34.33
CA PRO A 387 11.47 19.96 -33.56
C PRO A 387 9.95 19.67 -33.68
N PHE A 388 9.13 20.28 -32.82
CA PHE A 388 7.65 20.18 -32.85
C PHE A 388 6.95 21.54 -32.63
N ASN A 389 5.66 21.64 -32.96
CA ASN A 389 4.82 22.84 -32.74
C ASN A 389 3.72 22.62 -31.67
N GLU A 390 3.05 23.71 -31.25
CA GLU A 390 1.99 23.65 -30.23
C GLU A 390 0.83 22.73 -30.64
N ALA A 391 0.44 22.73 -31.93
CA ALA A 391 -0.65 21.91 -32.44
C ALA A 391 -0.35 20.40 -32.38
N GLN A 392 0.91 19.99 -32.56
CA GLN A 392 1.34 18.59 -32.43
C GLN A 392 1.22 18.10 -30.98
N LEU A 393 1.58 18.94 -30.00
CA LEU A 393 1.37 18.60 -28.58
C LEU A 393 -0.12 18.58 -28.25
N GLU A 394 -0.90 19.55 -28.73
CA GLU A 394 -2.35 19.57 -28.55
C GLU A 394 -3.01 18.29 -29.07
N SER A 395 -2.64 17.85 -30.27
CA SER A 395 -3.15 16.61 -30.88
C SER A 395 -2.78 15.38 -30.05
N LEU A 396 -1.53 15.28 -29.58
CA LEU A 396 -1.09 14.18 -28.72
C LEU A 396 -1.85 14.14 -27.38
N ARG A 397 -2.10 15.30 -26.77
CA ARG A 397 -2.90 15.41 -25.54
C ARG A 397 -4.32 14.90 -25.77
N LEU A 398 -4.98 15.34 -26.84
CA LEU A 398 -6.34 14.91 -27.18
C LEU A 398 -6.41 13.40 -27.46
N GLN A 399 -5.42 12.83 -28.17
CA GLN A 399 -5.33 11.38 -28.39
C GLN A 399 -5.25 10.58 -27.09
N LEU A 400 -4.60 11.14 -26.07
CA LEU A 400 -4.46 10.53 -24.75
C LEU A 400 -5.60 10.86 -23.79
N GLY A 401 -6.65 11.55 -24.25
CA GLY A 401 -7.80 11.94 -23.43
C GLY A 401 -7.54 13.13 -22.49
N LYS A 402 -6.52 13.95 -22.77
CA LYS A 402 -6.17 15.14 -21.98
C LYS A 402 -6.74 16.41 -22.60
N SER A 403 -7.09 17.38 -21.76
CA SER A 403 -7.62 18.68 -22.22
C SER A 403 -6.61 19.48 -23.05
N LYS A 404 -7.13 20.16 -24.07
CA LYS A 404 -6.45 21.15 -24.91
C LYS A 404 -5.92 22.34 -24.09
N ASP A 405 -6.67 22.79 -23.08
CA ASP A 405 -6.34 24.01 -22.33
C ASP A 405 -5.03 23.88 -21.54
N GLY A 406 -4.64 22.65 -21.20
CA GLY A 406 -3.37 22.35 -20.53
C GLY A 406 -2.13 22.49 -21.42
N THR A 407 -2.28 22.57 -22.76
CA THR A 407 -1.16 22.58 -23.73
C THR A 407 -0.16 23.71 -23.45
N LYS A 408 -0.64 24.95 -23.29
CA LYS A 408 0.23 26.09 -23.01
C LYS A 408 0.89 26.02 -21.63
N GLY A 409 0.16 25.51 -20.63
CA GLY A 409 0.71 25.25 -19.30
C GLY A 409 1.86 24.25 -19.35
N GLN A 410 1.66 23.17 -20.10
CA GLN A 410 2.65 22.11 -20.28
C GLN A 410 3.92 22.59 -20.98
N ILE A 411 3.79 23.37 -22.05
CA ILE A 411 4.92 23.99 -22.74
C ILE A 411 5.71 24.89 -21.79
N ARG A 412 5.03 25.74 -21.01
CA ARG A 412 5.68 26.62 -20.03
C ARG A 412 6.47 25.82 -19.00
N LYS A 413 5.91 24.72 -18.49
CA LYS A 413 6.61 23.80 -17.56
C LYS A 413 7.85 23.21 -18.21
N TRP A 414 7.76 22.70 -19.43
CA TRP A 414 8.89 22.11 -20.14
C TRP A 414 10.01 23.10 -20.47
N VAL A 415 9.65 24.33 -20.85
CA VAL A 415 10.63 25.43 -21.03
C VAL A 415 11.29 25.78 -19.71
N PHE A 416 10.51 25.93 -18.63
CA PHE A 416 11.04 26.23 -17.30
C PHE A 416 11.99 25.13 -16.77
N ARG A 417 11.63 23.87 -16.99
CA ARG A 417 12.44 22.69 -16.64
C ARG A 417 13.60 22.42 -17.61
N LYS A 418 13.73 23.21 -18.69
CA LYS A 418 14.75 23.10 -19.73
C LYS A 418 14.72 21.79 -20.51
N PHE A 419 13.56 21.15 -20.64
CA PHE A 419 13.40 20.00 -21.54
C PHE A 419 13.33 20.43 -23.00
N ILE A 420 12.86 21.65 -23.26
CA ILE A 420 12.71 22.22 -24.60
C ILE A 420 13.15 23.69 -24.63
N THR A 421 13.51 24.17 -25.82
CA THR A 421 13.77 25.58 -26.11
C THR A 421 12.91 26.04 -27.29
N PHE A 422 12.42 27.28 -27.22
CA PHE A 422 11.61 27.89 -28.27
C PHE A 422 12.48 28.69 -29.24
N SER A 423 12.29 28.51 -30.55
CA SER A 423 12.88 29.37 -31.57
C SER A 423 11.84 30.36 -32.09
N ALA A 424 12.08 31.65 -31.86
CA ALA A 424 11.20 32.72 -32.34
C ALA A 424 11.21 32.85 -33.88
N GLU A 425 12.26 32.37 -34.55
CA GLU A 425 12.41 32.45 -36.01
C GLU A 425 11.57 31.38 -36.73
N THR A 426 11.44 30.18 -36.15
CA THR A 426 10.71 29.07 -36.76
C THR A 426 9.35 28.83 -36.13
N GLY A 427 9.08 29.40 -34.95
CA GLY A 427 7.86 29.13 -34.18
C GLY A 427 7.80 27.70 -33.61
N LEU A 428 8.92 26.98 -33.60
CA LEU A 428 9.00 25.58 -33.17
C LEU A 428 9.74 25.43 -31.83
N TYR A 429 9.39 24.36 -31.12
CA TYR A 429 10.08 23.89 -29.93
C TYR A 429 11.06 22.77 -30.29
N THR A 430 12.27 22.85 -29.75
CA THR A 430 13.33 21.85 -29.94
C THR A 430 13.67 21.22 -28.60
N LYS A 431 13.82 19.89 -28.56
CA LYS A 431 14.27 19.15 -27.37
C LYS A 431 15.72 19.53 -27.08
N THR A 432 16.04 19.83 -25.83
CA THR A 432 17.40 20.23 -25.44
C THR A 432 18.37 19.04 -25.51
N GLU A 433 19.66 19.32 -25.72
CA GLU A 433 20.70 18.28 -25.62
C GLU A 433 20.68 17.61 -24.24
N GLU A 434 20.40 18.37 -23.17
CA GLU A 434 20.25 17.85 -21.81
C GLU A 434 19.16 16.77 -21.71
N TYR A 435 18.03 16.97 -22.41
CA TYR A 435 16.95 16.00 -22.50
C TYR A 435 17.33 14.78 -23.37
N LEU A 436 17.92 15.03 -24.54
CA LEU A 436 18.23 13.99 -25.53
C LEU A 436 19.40 13.08 -25.12
N THR A 437 20.41 13.63 -24.46
CA THR A 437 21.63 12.90 -24.12
C THR A 437 21.51 12.06 -22.86
N GLY A 438 20.54 12.37 -21.97
CA GLY A 438 20.24 11.62 -20.74
C GLY A 438 21.44 10.86 -20.17
N SER A 439 22.56 11.54 -19.89
CA SER A 439 23.90 10.94 -20.05
C SER A 439 24.10 9.57 -19.37
N GLY A 440 24.03 8.51 -20.18
CA GLY A 440 24.30 7.08 -19.91
C GLY A 440 23.11 6.34 -19.27
N THR A 441 22.37 5.44 -19.92
CA THR A 441 22.76 4.37 -20.86
C THR A 441 21.60 3.96 -21.78
N SER A 442 21.87 3.80 -23.08
CA SER A 442 21.39 2.68 -23.90
C SER A 442 22.14 2.68 -25.24
N ASP A 443 23.31 2.04 -25.28
CA ASP A 443 23.89 1.62 -26.56
C ASP A 443 24.16 0.12 -26.51
N GLY A 444 23.53 -0.58 -27.45
CA GLY A 444 23.81 -1.99 -27.74
C GLY A 444 22.59 -2.78 -28.18
N ILE A 445 22.56 -3.12 -29.48
CA ILE A 445 21.72 -4.12 -30.18
C ILE A 445 20.38 -3.53 -30.73
N ALA A 446 20.13 -3.37 -32.03
CA ALA A 446 20.88 -3.67 -33.25
C ALA A 446 20.33 -2.81 -34.41
N ARG A 447 21.20 -2.03 -35.08
CA ARG A 447 21.02 -1.58 -36.46
C ARG A 447 22.35 -1.75 -37.18
N ASN A 448 22.57 -2.90 -37.80
CA ASN A 448 23.21 -3.01 -39.12
C ASN A 448 23.22 -4.47 -39.57
N GLY A 449 22.78 -4.66 -40.81
CA GLY A 449 22.77 -5.93 -41.53
C GLY A 449 22.36 -5.70 -42.98
N GLY A 450 22.95 -4.67 -43.60
CA GLY A 450 22.89 -4.47 -45.05
C GLY A 450 23.67 -5.56 -45.76
N LYS A 451 23.07 -6.04 -46.85
CA LYS A 451 23.61 -7.01 -47.82
C LYS A 451 25.02 -6.63 -48.34
N SER A 452 25.92 -7.59 -48.29
CA SER A 452 26.97 -7.93 -49.28
C SER A 452 27.57 -9.26 -48.78
N GLY A 453 27.95 -10.29 -49.52
CA GLY A 453 28.03 -10.62 -50.94
C GLY A 453 28.89 -11.89 -51.02
N GLY A 454 28.45 -12.93 -51.75
CA GLY A 454 29.21 -14.15 -52.10
C GLY A 454 29.31 -15.24 -51.02
N SER A 455 29.49 -16.53 -51.30
CA SER A 455 29.38 -17.38 -52.50
C SER A 455 29.55 -18.85 -52.03
N LEU A 456 29.05 -19.82 -52.82
CA LEU A 456 29.29 -21.28 -52.80
C LEU A 456 28.54 -22.12 -51.73
N MET A 457 27.54 -22.92 -52.13
CA MET A 457 27.60 -24.36 -52.57
C MET A 457 27.78 -25.30 -51.36
N THR A 458 26.93 -26.26 -51.00
CA THR A 458 26.21 -27.35 -51.71
C THR A 458 25.14 -27.88 -50.74
N GLY A 459 23.93 -28.29 -51.13
CA GLY A 459 23.62 -29.63 -51.64
C GLY A 459 22.59 -30.33 -50.72
N GLY A 460 21.57 -30.99 -51.30
CA GLY A 460 20.84 -32.07 -50.63
C GLY A 460 19.36 -31.87 -50.32
N ARG A 461 18.50 -32.03 -51.33
CA ARG A 461 17.08 -32.43 -51.18
C ARG A 461 16.95 -33.72 -50.35
N LYS A 462 15.89 -33.82 -49.54
CA LYS A 462 14.97 -34.99 -49.57
C LYS A 462 13.63 -34.67 -48.90
N LYS A 463 12.57 -34.71 -49.72
CA LYS A 463 11.17 -34.88 -49.33
C LYS A 463 10.99 -36.24 -48.63
N LYS A 464 10.04 -36.31 -47.69
CA LYS A 464 9.15 -37.48 -47.54
C LYS A 464 7.77 -37.03 -47.06
N GLU A 465 6.79 -37.22 -47.94
CA GLU A 465 5.35 -37.23 -47.66
C GLU A 465 4.93 -38.61 -47.13
N ALA A 466 3.91 -38.62 -46.27
CA ALA A 466 2.82 -39.61 -46.14
C ALA A 466 1.87 -39.08 -45.03
N ALA A 467 0.69 -38.53 -45.33
CA ALA A 467 -0.57 -39.17 -45.71
C ALA A 467 -1.28 -39.90 -44.55
N GLY A 468 -2.57 -39.53 -44.31
CA GLY A 468 -3.56 -40.45 -43.75
C GLY A 468 -4.43 -39.96 -42.58
N GLN A 469 -5.59 -39.41 -42.94
CA GLN A 469 -6.87 -39.25 -42.21
C GLN A 469 -7.12 -40.10 -40.94
N LYS A 470 -7.87 -39.52 -39.98
CA LYS A 470 -9.23 -39.96 -39.61
C LYS A 470 -9.92 -38.99 -38.63
N GLU A 471 -11.09 -38.51 -39.03
CA GLU A 471 -12.14 -37.99 -38.14
C GLU A 471 -12.74 -39.13 -37.31
N ALA A 472 -13.07 -38.84 -36.05
CA ALA A 472 -14.12 -39.56 -35.33
C ALA A 472 -14.72 -38.63 -34.25
N ALA A 473 -15.99 -38.31 -34.44
CA ALA A 473 -16.87 -37.69 -33.47
C ALA A 473 -17.05 -38.56 -32.22
N GLY A 474 -17.28 -37.93 -31.07
CA GLY A 474 -17.58 -38.62 -29.83
C GLY A 474 -17.85 -37.64 -28.69
N GLN A 475 -19.03 -37.02 -28.71
CA GLN A 475 -19.64 -36.38 -27.54
C GLN A 475 -19.76 -37.40 -26.39
N LYS A 476 -19.33 -37.02 -25.19
CA LYS A 476 -19.91 -37.50 -23.93
C LYS A 476 -19.94 -36.36 -22.93
N GLU A 477 -21.12 -35.79 -22.79
CA GLU A 477 -21.56 -35.09 -21.58
C GLU A 477 -21.62 -36.09 -20.42
N ALA A 478 -21.18 -35.66 -19.25
CA ALA A 478 -21.55 -36.25 -17.97
C ALA A 478 -21.83 -35.10 -17.00
N ALA A 479 -23.05 -34.56 -17.10
CA ALA A 479 -23.68 -33.79 -16.04
C ALA A 479 -24.15 -34.76 -14.95
N GLY A 480 -23.87 -34.43 -13.69
CA GLY A 480 -24.32 -35.24 -12.56
C GLY A 480 -23.82 -34.71 -11.23
N GLN A 481 -24.35 -33.57 -10.77
CA GLN A 481 -24.44 -33.31 -9.33
C GLN A 481 -25.85 -32.83 -8.99
N LYS A 482 -26.46 -33.63 -8.11
CA LYS A 482 -27.81 -33.52 -7.57
C LYS A 482 -27.91 -32.30 -6.64
N GLU A 483 -28.97 -31.53 -6.83
CA GLU A 483 -29.54 -30.65 -5.81
C GLU A 483 -30.07 -31.48 -4.64
N ALA A 484 -29.82 -31.01 -3.42
CA ALA A 484 -30.56 -31.40 -2.23
C ALA A 484 -31.21 -30.14 -1.65
N ALA A 485 -32.48 -29.94 -2.04
CA ALA A 485 -33.40 -29.01 -1.42
C ALA A 485 -33.87 -29.58 -0.07
N GLY A 486 -33.97 -28.74 0.95
CA GLY A 486 -34.51 -29.12 2.25
C GLY A 486 -34.35 -28.03 3.31
N GLN A 487 -34.99 -26.88 3.13
CA GLN A 487 -35.29 -25.98 4.24
C GLN A 487 -36.81 -25.82 4.37
N LYS A 488 -37.31 -26.22 5.54
CA LYS A 488 -38.71 -26.11 5.95
C LYS A 488 -39.04 -24.66 6.31
N GLU A 489 -40.15 -24.19 5.78
CA GLU A 489 -40.86 -22.99 6.20
C GLU A 489 -41.40 -23.14 7.63
N ALA A 490 -41.31 -22.05 8.39
CA ALA A 490 -42.23 -21.76 9.49
C ALA A 490 -42.51 -20.24 9.46
N ALA A 491 -43.62 -19.90 8.81
CA ALA A 491 -44.23 -18.58 8.84
C ALA A 491 -44.92 -18.34 10.20
N GLY A 492 -44.83 -17.12 10.71
CA GLY A 492 -45.52 -16.71 11.92
C GLY A 492 -45.10 -15.34 12.44
N GLN A 493 -45.26 -14.28 11.62
CA GLN A 493 -45.30 -12.90 12.14
C GLN A 493 -46.74 -12.41 12.06
N LYS A 494 -47.33 -12.11 13.22
CA LYS A 494 -48.55 -11.33 13.37
C LYS A 494 -48.18 -9.86 13.51
N GLU A 495 -48.81 -9.05 12.67
CA GLU A 495 -48.87 -7.60 12.79
C GLU A 495 -49.59 -7.18 14.08
N ALA A 496 -49.10 -6.13 14.72
CA ALA A 496 -49.88 -5.27 15.58
C ALA A 496 -49.43 -3.82 15.31
N THR A 497 -50.33 -3.09 14.66
CA THR A 497 -50.35 -1.64 14.49
C THR A 497 -50.53 -0.94 15.83
N GLY A 498 -49.98 0.27 15.96
CA GLY A 498 -50.18 1.11 17.13
C GLY A 498 -49.40 2.42 17.07
N ASP A 499 -50.07 3.44 16.55
CA ASP A 499 -49.69 4.86 16.54
C ASP A 499 -49.26 5.40 17.91
N GLY A 500 -48.39 6.41 17.90
CA GLY A 500 -48.04 7.18 19.09
C GLY A 500 -47.16 8.38 18.75
N GLN A 501 -47.80 9.48 18.36
CA GLN A 501 -47.19 10.76 18.03
C GLN A 501 -46.44 11.41 19.20
N LYS A 502 -45.49 12.26 18.79
CA LYS A 502 -44.72 13.25 19.55
C LYS A 502 -45.61 14.16 20.42
N GLU A 503 -45.13 14.48 21.62
CA GLU A 503 -45.29 15.82 22.19
C GLU A 503 -44.04 16.23 22.98
N MET A 504 -43.50 17.40 22.63
CA MET A 504 -42.44 18.13 23.34
C MET A 504 -43.09 19.32 24.05
N ALA A 505 -42.87 19.47 25.35
CA ALA A 505 -42.80 20.74 26.08
C ALA A 505 -42.23 20.42 27.48
N ALA A 506 -40.97 20.75 27.73
CA ALA A 506 -40.57 21.97 28.44
C ALA A 506 -41.11 22.04 29.87
N ASP A 507 -40.24 21.83 30.87
CA ASP A 507 -40.36 22.67 32.05
C ASP A 507 -39.02 22.98 32.72
N ALA A 508 -38.86 24.26 33.02
CA ALA A 508 -37.68 24.88 33.58
C ALA A 508 -37.96 25.23 35.04
N LYS A 509 -36.92 25.10 35.87
CA LYS A 509 -36.64 25.87 37.08
C LYS A 509 -37.84 26.27 37.97
N LYS A 510 -37.88 25.72 39.19
CA LYS A 510 -38.16 26.55 40.36
C LYS A 510 -37.43 26.08 41.62
N LYS A 511 -36.49 26.92 42.04
CA LYS A 511 -35.87 26.99 43.37
C LYS A 511 -36.65 28.01 44.20
N LYS A 512 -36.60 27.87 45.53
CA LYS A 512 -37.24 28.67 46.63
C LYS A 512 -38.67 28.20 46.92
N GLY A 513 -39.07 27.83 48.14
CA GLY A 513 -38.55 28.09 49.48
C GLY A 513 -39.70 28.61 50.35
N LYS A 514 -39.93 28.01 51.53
CA LYS A 514 -40.62 28.54 52.73
C LYS A 514 -40.75 27.37 53.73
N GLN A 515 -40.04 27.40 54.86
CA GLN A 515 -40.52 27.93 56.15
C GLN A 515 -41.90 27.39 56.55
N LYS A 516 -41.89 26.40 57.44
CA LYS A 516 -42.40 26.55 58.81
C LYS A 516 -41.51 25.73 59.75
#